data_AF-A0A523K8U7-F1
#
_entry.id   AF-A0A523K8U7-F1
#
_cell.length_a   1.000
_cell.length_b   1.000
_cell.length_c   1.000
_cell.angle_alpha   90.00
_cell.angle_beta   90.00
_cell.angle_gamma   90.00
#
_symmetry.space_group_name_H-M   'P 1'
#
loop_
_entity.id
_entity.type
_entity.pdbx_description
1 polymer ?
#
loop_
_entity_poly.entity_id
_entity_poly.type
_entity_poly.pdbx_seq_one_letter_code
_entity_poly.pdbx_strand_id
1 'polypeptide(L)'
;MASATSRPSSSIPIGTRGVTTSRSEGSRPIIRPFHGIWPKIHASAWVAPGAVVVGDVEIGPDSSVWYASVLRGDVHSIRIGARSNLQDHCVVHVTRGRYRCEVGDEVTVGHRATLHGCRVEDAALIGIGSIVLDGAQIGEGAVVAAGALRARTGLRTTRPETLRSTRLDCGPEVASMPRREEKKAESRRRILDSARSVFFRDGFMAANLDEVADKAGVAKGTLYRYFESKAELYVAVLAHNGAIFEQKMRATLSSNLSAVEQVRTTARFYFAHYVENRDYFQIFWAIENQSVIGELPSTVLDQVARLWEQCIQIVAELIENGVKQGEFRDCDSWEVAHLLWTVANGLIQTEHSETRRRLRRTSLDQAFDDALELILGGLSTH
;
A
#
# COMPACT_ATOMS: atom_id res chain seq x y z
N MET A 1 -3.07 68.69 12.42
CA MET A 1 -1.71 68.10 12.47
C MET A 1 -1.85 66.64 12.84
N ALA A 2 -1.05 65.79 12.20
CA ALA A 2 -1.07 64.32 12.16
C ALA A 2 -2.22 63.70 11.33
N SER A 3 -2.03 62.74 10.42
CA SER A 3 -0.92 62.34 9.54
C SER A 3 -1.44 61.06 8.89
N ALA A 4 -1.90 61.14 7.64
CA ALA A 4 -2.29 59.98 6.85
C ALA A 4 -1.04 59.13 6.53
N THR A 5 -1.15 57.81 6.68
CA THR A 5 -0.22 56.87 6.04
C THR A 5 -1.02 55.82 5.28
N SER A 6 -1.09 56.07 3.97
CA SER A 6 -1.58 55.17 2.94
C SER A 6 -0.60 54.02 2.73
N ARG A 7 -1.13 52.79 2.64
CA ARG A 7 -0.37 51.63 2.16
C ARG A 7 -0.18 51.76 0.63
N PRO A 8 1.03 51.61 0.09
CA PRO A 8 1.20 51.57 -1.36
C PRO A 8 0.87 50.17 -1.90
N SER A 9 0.04 50.14 -2.93
CA SER A 9 -0.11 49.04 -3.88
C SER A 9 1.20 48.88 -4.66
N SER A 10 1.74 47.67 -4.72
CA SER A 10 2.78 47.33 -5.69
C SER A 10 2.24 46.21 -6.59
N SER A 11 1.84 46.62 -7.78
CA SER A 11 1.61 45.78 -8.94
C SER A 11 2.95 45.24 -9.43
N ILE A 12 3.08 43.91 -9.50
CA ILE A 12 4.21 43.27 -10.15
C ILE A 12 4.01 43.39 -11.68
N PRO A 13 5.00 43.89 -12.45
CA PRO A 13 4.85 44.01 -13.90
C PRO A 13 4.98 42.64 -14.57
N ILE A 14 4.04 42.31 -15.45
CA ILE A 14 4.16 41.20 -16.40
C ILE A 14 5.16 41.64 -17.48
N GLY A 15 6.41 41.20 -17.35
CA GLY A 15 7.45 41.39 -18.34
C GLY A 15 7.55 40.19 -19.28
N THR A 16 7.09 40.36 -20.51
CA THR A 16 7.35 39.46 -21.64
C THR A 16 8.82 39.56 -22.04
N ARG A 17 9.64 38.57 -21.66
CA ARG A 17 10.94 38.30 -22.29
C ARG A 17 11.10 36.79 -22.47
N GLY A 18 11.44 36.40 -23.70
CA GLY A 18 11.49 35.01 -24.15
C GLY A 18 12.33 34.13 -23.24
N VAL A 19 11.68 33.10 -22.70
CA VAL A 19 12.35 31.98 -22.04
C VAL A 19 12.82 31.05 -23.14
N THR A 20 14.10 31.18 -23.52
CA THR A 20 14.85 30.04 -24.05
C THR A 20 14.68 28.89 -23.05
N THR A 21 14.09 27.80 -23.51
CA THR A 21 13.78 26.61 -22.72
C THR A 21 15.07 25.89 -22.29
N SER A 22 15.75 26.40 -21.26
CA SER A 22 16.58 25.54 -20.44
C SER A 22 15.63 24.65 -19.66
N ARG A 23 15.49 23.39 -20.10
CA ARG A 23 14.95 22.33 -19.26
C ARG A 23 15.74 22.39 -17.95
N SER A 24 15.07 22.73 -16.85
CA SER A 24 15.67 22.65 -15.52
C SER A 24 16.27 21.25 -15.36
N GLU A 25 17.54 21.19 -14.99
CA GLU A 25 18.25 19.95 -14.71
C GLU A 25 17.65 19.31 -13.46
N GLY A 26 16.53 18.59 -13.63
CA GLY A 26 16.14 17.56 -12.69
C GLY A 26 17.26 16.52 -12.61
N SER A 27 17.67 16.15 -11.40
CA SER A 27 18.75 15.19 -11.12
C SER A 27 18.61 13.92 -11.96
N ARG A 28 19.46 13.70 -12.98
CA ARG A 28 19.40 12.49 -13.83
C ARG A 28 19.62 11.21 -12.99
N PRO A 29 19.18 10.03 -13.45
CA PRO A 29 19.57 8.77 -12.81
C PRO A 29 21.09 8.58 -12.83
N ILE A 30 21.63 7.99 -11.78
CA ILE A 30 23.05 7.67 -11.63
C ILE A 30 23.28 6.25 -12.12
N ILE A 31 23.71 6.10 -13.37
CA ILE A 31 24.02 4.81 -13.99
C ILE A 31 25.55 4.71 -14.11
N ARG A 32 26.17 3.73 -13.43
CA ARG A 32 27.64 3.60 -13.41
C ARG A 32 28.12 2.15 -13.60
N PRO A 33 29.28 1.95 -14.24
CA PRO A 33 29.88 0.63 -14.31
C PRO A 33 30.54 0.25 -12.99
N PHE A 34 30.72 -1.04 -12.79
CA PHE A 34 31.57 -1.60 -11.74
C PHE A 34 32.52 -2.62 -12.35
N HIS A 35 33.83 -2.47 -12.16
CA HIS A 35 34.87 -3.30 -12.80
C HIS A 35 34.68 -3.50 -14.32
N GLY A 36 34.23 -2.44 -15.02
CA GLY A 36 33.99 -2.46 -16.47
C GLY A 36 32.65 -3.05 -16.90
N ILE A 37 31.84 -3.58 -15.98
CA ILE A 37 30.50 -4.10 -16.28
C ILE A 37 29.48 -2.97 -16.17
N TRP A 38 28.77 -2.71 -17.26
CA TRP A 38 27.72 -1.69 -17.35
C TRP A 38 26.33 -2.29 -17.13
N PRO A 39 25.41 -1.55 -16.48
CA PRO A 39 24.00 -1.92 -16.45
C PRO A 39 23.41 -2.03 -17.87
N LYS A 40 22.60 -3.05 -18.10
CA LYS A 40 21.84 -3.28 -19.33
C LYS A 40 20.37 -2.93 -19.07
N ILE A 41 19.93 -1.79 -19.58
CA ILE A 41 18.59 -1.28 -19.34
C ILE A 41 17.85 -1.30 -20.68
N HIS A 42 16.70 -1.97 -20.74
CA HIS A 42 15.89 -2.00 -21.96
C HIS A 42 15.44 -0.58 -22.36
N ALA A 43 15.30 -0.33 -23.67
CA ALA A 43 14.97 1.00 -24.19
C ALA A 43 13.61 1.55 -23.71
N SER A 44 12.66 0.65 -23.43
CA SER A 44 11.34 1.02 -22.88
C SER A 44 11.29 1.06 -21.35
N ALA A 45 12.34 0.62 -20.66
CA ALA A 45 12.38 0.69 -19.21
C ALA A 45 12.64 2.13 -18.74
N TRP A 46 11.96 2.54 -17.68
CA TRP A 46 12.08 3.89 -17.13
C TRP A 46 12.87 3.89 -15.82
N VAL A 47 13.88 4.75 -15.72
CA VAL A 47 14.67 4.95 -14.49
C VAL A 47 14.55 6.40 -14.06
N ALA A 48 13.97 6.59 -12.88
CA ALA A 48 13.63 7.90 -12.36
C ALA A 48 14.87 8.75 -12.03
N PRO A 49 14.74 10.08 -12.12
CA PRO A 49 15.67 11.03 -11.53
C PRO A 49 16.15 10.64 -10.13
N GLY A 50 17.47 10.64 -9.89
CA GLY A 50 18.05 10.30 -8.58
C GLY A 50 18.07 8.82 -8.19
N ALA A 51 17.53 7.91 -9.00
CA ALA A 51 17.76 6.47 -8.82
C ALA A 51 19.22 6.11 -9.17
N VAL A 52 19.75 5.07 -8.55
CA VAL A 52 21.15 4.62 -8.70
C VAL A 52 21.17 3.19 -9.21
N VAL A 53 21.84 2.95 -10.34
CA VAL A 53 22.00 1.61 -10.93
C VAL A 53 23.48 1.36 -11.24
N VAL A 54 24.08 0.36 -10.61
CA VAL A 54 25.54 0.14 -10.67
C VAL A 54 25.88 -1.32 -10.96
N GLY A 55 26.81 -1.54 -11.89
CA GLY A 55 27.42 -2.85 -12.14
C GLY A 55 26.55 -3.79 -12.98
N ASP A 56 26.60 -5.09 -12.67
CA ASP A 56 25.89 -6.15 -13.37
C ASP A 56 24.39 -6.15 -13.02
N VAL A 57 23.65 -5.20 -13.59
CA VAL A 57 22.20 -5.08 -13.46
C VAL A 57 21.58 -5.18 -14.84
N GLU A 58 20.55 -6.02 -14.98
CA GLU A 58 19.73 -6.08 -16.19
C GLU A 58 18.28 -5.75 -15.86
N ILE A 59 17.67 -4.84 -16.63
CA ILE A 59 16.29 -4.40 -16.47
C ILE A 59 15.53 -4.66 -17.78
N GLY A 60 14.50 -5.51 -17.69
CA GLY A 60 13.64 -5.91 -18.79
C GLY A 60 12.73 -4.80 -19.33
N PRO A 61 12.02 -5.07 -20.44
CA PRO A 61 11.15 -4.10 -21.10
C PRO A 61 9.99 -3.66 -20.20
N ASP A 62 9.60 -2.39 -20.36
CA ASP A 62 8.43 -1.77 -19.71
C ASP A 62 8.46 -1.80 -18.17
N SER A 63 9.64 -2.07 -17.61
CA SER A 63 9.90 -2.04 -16.17
C SER A 63 10.29 -0.63 -15.72
N SER A 64 10.05 -0.33 -14.43
CA SER A 64 10.35 0.99 -13.88
C SER A 64 11.12 0.92 -12.56
N VAL A 65 12.08 1.83 -12.39
CA VAL A 65 12.84 2.04 -11.15
C VAL A 65 12.63 3.47 -10.69
N TRP A 66 12.00 3.64 -9.53
CA TRP A 66 11.47 4.91 -9.07
C TRP A 66 12.47 5.66 -8.17
N TYR A 67 12.07 6.84 -7.69
CA TYR A 67 12.98 7.83 -7.16
C TYR A 67 13.78 7.31 -5.96
N ALA A 68 15.06 7.68 -5.91
CA ALA A 68 16.00 7.31 -4.85
C ALA A 68 16.17 5.80 -4.59
N SER A 69 15.71 4.93 -5.49
CA SER A 69 15.99 3.49 -5.44
C SER A 69 17.42 3.19 -5.85
N VAL A 70 18.04 2.22 -5.19
CA VAL A 70 19.45 1.85 -5.38
C VAL A 70 19.56 0.37 -5.74
N LEU A 71 19.98 0.08 -6.97
CA LEU A 71 20.26 -1.26 -7.47
C LEU A 71 21.77 -1.40 -7.67
N ARG A 72 22.42 -2.26 -6.89
CA ARG A 72 23.88 -2.37 -6.89
C ARG A 72 24.32 -3.81 -7.13
N GLY A 73 24.52 -4.14 -8.41
CA GLY A 73 25.02 -5.42 -8.89
C GLY A 73 26.56 -5.44 -8.97
N ASP A 74 27.24 -4.95 -7.94
CA ASP A 74 28.69 -4.81 -7.94
C ASP A 74 29.41 -6.11 -7.55
N VAL A 75 28.89 -6.86 -6.58
CA VAL A 75 29.50 -8.11 -6.10
C VAL A 75 28.80 -9.38 -6.60
N HIS A 76 27.69 -9.25 -7.33
CA HIS A 76 26.97 -10.28 -8.08
C HIS A 76 25.94 -9.62 -9.03
N SER A 77 25.32 -10.39 -9.91
CA SER A 77 24.23 -9.97 -10.80
C SER A 77 22.88 -9.64 -10.13
N ILE A 78 22.20 -8.62 -10.63
CA ILE A 78 20.77 -8.33 -10.41
C ILE A 78 20.02 -8.49 -11.75
N ARG A 79 18.87 -9.18 -11.75
CA ARG A 79 17.99 -9.32 -12.92
C ARG A 79 16.59 -8.88 -12.55
N ILE A 80 16.03 -7.95 -13.31
CA ILE A 80 14.65 -7.48 -13.22
C ILE A 80 13.94 -7.85 -14.52
N GLY A 81 12.84 -8.59 -14.42
CA GLY A 81 12.00 -9.01 -15.54
C GLY A 81 11.26 -7.85 -16.22
N ALA A 82 10.35 -8.21 -17.12
CA ALA A 82 9.51 -7.29 -17.88
C ALA A 82 8.30 -6.80 -17.05
N ARG A 83 7.84 -5.57 -17.31
CA ARG A 83 6.64 -4.97 -16.68
C ARG A 83 6.69 -4.96 -15.14
N SER A 84 7.89 -5.01 -14.56
CA SER A 84 8.11 -5.01 -13.12
C SER A 84 8.44 -3.60 -12.63
N ASN A 85 7.94 -3.22 -11.45
CA ASN A 85 8.17 -1.89 -10.89
C ASN A 85 8.84 -1.96 -9.53
N LEU A 86 9.90 -1.18 -9.36
CA LEU A 86 10.59 -0.96 -8.10
C LEU A 86 10.31 0.47 -7.66
N GLN A 87 9.40 0.61 -6.71
CA GLN A 87 8.92 1.90 -6.22
C GLN A 87 9.99 2.64 -5.40
N ASP A 88 9.67 3.82 -4.91
CA ASP A 88 10.65 4.75 -4.34
C ASP A 88 11.45 4.15 -3.18
N HIS A 89 12.73 4.52 -3.11
CA HIS A 89 13.65 4.12 -2.04
C HIS A 89 13.83 2.60 -1.87
N CYS A 90 13.60 1.80 -2.91
CA CYS A 90 13.95 0.38 -2.87
C CYS A 90 15.47 0.21 -2.84
N VAL A 91 15.94 -0.79 -2.08
CA VAL A 91 17.35 -1.19 -2.07
C VAL A 91 17.45 -2.62 -2.61
N VAL A 92 18.14 -2.79 -3.72
CA VAL A 92 18.43 -4.10 -4.30
C VAL A 92 19.91 -4.36 -4.28
N HIS A 93 20.29 -5.41 -3.57
CA HIS A 93 21.68 -5.78 -3.38
C HIS A 93 21.85 -7.30 -3.36
N VAL A 94 23.09 -7.75 -3.29
CA VAL A 94 23.47 -9.13 -3.57
C VAL A 94 24.57 -9.60 -2.63
N THR A 95 24.72 -10.91 -2.51
CA THR A 95 25.81 -11.52 -1.73
C THR A 95 26.88 -12.04 -2.65
N ARG A 96 28.10 -11.52 -2.43
CA ARG A 96 29.29 -11.80 -3.24
C ARG A 96 29.45 -13.28 -3.54
N GLY A 97 29.44 -13.62 -4.84
CA GLY A 97 29.69 -14.97 -5.35
C GLY A 97 28.72 -16.07 -4.85
N ARG A 98 27.59 -15.70 -4.24
CA ARG A 98 26.67 -16.69 -3.63
C ARG A 98 25.21 -16.50 -4.02
N TYR A 99 24.67 -15.29 -3.84
CA TYR A 99 23.27 -15.03 -4.07
C TYR A 99 23.11 -13.81 -4.97
N ARG A 100 22.69 -14.04 -6.20
CA ARG A 100 22.10 -13.03 -7.08
C ARG A 100 20.72 -12.60 -6.57
N CYS A 101 20.27 -11.44 -7.02
CA CYS A 101 18.88 -11.02 -6.86
C CYS A 101 18.16 -11.17 -8.19
N GLU A 102 17.07 -11.94 -8.20
CA GLU A 102 16.23 -12.15 -9.37
C GLU A 102 14.81 -11.71 -9.04
N VAL A 103 14.28 -10.82 -9.87
CA VAL A 103 12.90 -10.35 -9.86
C VAL A 103 12.29 -10.72 -11.21
N GLY A 104 11.23 -11.52 -11.18
CA GLY A 104 10.50 -11.98 -12.36
C GLY A 104 9.73 -10.88 -13.09
N ASP A 105 8.84 -11.30 -13.97
CA ASP A 105 7.95 -10.45 -14.74
C ASP A 105 6.74 -10.02 -13.90
N GLU A 106 6.21 -8.83 -14.17
CA GLU A 106 4.98 -8.32 -13.52
C GLU A 106 5.05 -8.23 -12.00
N VAL A 107 6.26 -8.11 -11.44
CA VAL A 107 6.50 -7.98 -10.01
C VAL A 107 6.36 -6.53 -9.57
N THR A 108 5.63 -6.31 -8.49
CA THR A 108 5.55 -5.02 -7.80
C THR A 108 6.40 -5.03 -6.54
N VAL A 109 7.41 -4.17 -6.49
CA VAL A 109 8.25 -3.98 -5.30
C VAL A 109 7.90 -2.65 -4.64
N GLY A 110 7.22 -2.74 -3.50
CA GLY A 110 6.67 -1.63 -2.75
C GLY A 110 7.73 -0.67 -2.22
N HIS A 111 7.36 0.60 -2.02
CA HIS A 111 8.27 1.64 -1.53
C HIS A 111 9.10 1.18 -0.33
N ARG A 112 10.38 1.56 -0.29
CA ARG A 112 11.32 1.25 0.81
C ARG A 112 11.56 -0.24 1.05
N ALA A 113 11.18 -1.12 0.13
CA ALA A 113 11.52 -2.53 0.26
C ALA A 113 13.01 -2.79 0.01
N THR A 114 13.56 -3.77 0.72
CA THR A 114 14.93 -4.24 0.54
C THR A 114 14.91 -5.66 -0.01
N LEU A 115 15.49 -5.86 -1.20
CA LEU A 115 15.72 -7.16 -1.80
C LEU A 115 17.22 -7.46 -1.75
N HIS A 116 17.61 -8.49 -1.01
CA HIS A 116 19.01 -8.87 -0.85
C HIS A 116 19.20 -10.33 -1.21
N GLY A 117 19.87 -10.60 -2.34
CA GLY A 117 20.24 -11.96 -2.74
C GLY A 117 19.08 -12.96 -2.78
N CYS A 118 17.88 -12.52 -3.15
CA CYS A 118 16.67 -13.34 -3.15
C CYS A 118 16.14 -13.61 -4.56
N ARG A 119 15.23 -14.58 -4.68
CA ARG A 119 14.47 -14.81 -5.91
C ARG A 119 12.99 -14.50 -5.68
N VAL A 120 12.44 -13.65 -6.53
CA VAL A 120 11.03 -13.29 -6.57
C VAL A 120 10.52 -13.72 -7.95
N GLU A 121 9.61 -14.70 -7.97
CA GLU A 121 8.99 -15.18 -9.21
C GLU A 121 7.90 -14.20 -9.71
N ASP A 122 7.32 -14.52 -10.87
CA ASP A 122 6.43 -13.63 -11.62
C ASP A 122 5.16 -13.23 -10.84
N ALA A 123 4.60 -12.07 -11.18
CA ALA A 123 3.36 -11.52 -10.63
C ALA A 123 3.33 -11.35 -9.09
N ALA A 124 4.47 -11.50 -8.41
CA ALA A 124 4.55 -11.35 -6.96
C ALA A 124 4.44 -9.88 -6.52
N LEU A 125 3.90 -9.66 -5.32
CA LEU A 125 3.83 -8.34 -4.69
C LEU A 125 4.68 -8.31 -3.43
N ILE A 126 5.75 -7.52 -3.46
CA ILE A 126 6.62 -7.27 -2.33
C ILE A 126 6.11 -6.03 -1.60
N GLY A 127 5.58 -6.20 -0.40
CA GLY A 127 4.96 -5.13 0.36
C GLY A 127 5.93 -4.01 0.74
N ILE A 128 5.38 -2.82 0.92
CA ILE A 128 6.10 -1.59 1.32
C ILE A 128 6.96 -1.87 2.56
N GLY A 129 8.22 -1.44 2.54
CA GLY A 129 9.15 -1.55 3.67
C GLY A 129 9.51 -2.98 4.05
N SER A 130 9.16 -3.98 3.24
CA SER A 130 9.54 -5.37 3.51
C SER A 130 11.02 -5.61 3.23
N ILE A 131 11.58 -6.62 3.88
CA ILE A 131 12.98 -7.01 3.74
C ILE A 131 13.00 -8.48 3.33
N VAL A 132 13.50 -8.77 2.14
CA VAL A 132 13.68 -10.13 1.63
C VAL A 132 15.19 -10.40 1.55
N LEU A 133 15.66 -11.36 2.33
CA LEU A 133 17.07 -11.66 2.54
C LEU A 133 17.55 -12.86 1.72
N ASP A 134 18.86 -13.03 1.75
CA ASP A 134 19.63 -14.04 1.03
C ASP A 134 18.97 -15.42 0.97
N GLY A 135 18.82 -15.92 -0.26
CA GLY A 135 18.31 -17.25 -0.54
C GLY A 135 16.83 -17.43 -0.22
N ALA A 136 16.09 -16.39 0.16
CA ALA A 136 14.64 -16.43 0.20
C ALA A 136 14.07 -16.58 -1.22
N GLN A 137 13.03 -17.40 -1.34
CA GLN A 137 12.24 -17.56 -2.55
C GLN A 137 10.82 -17.09 -2.28
N ILE A 138 10.36 -16.13 -3.08
CA ILE A 138 8.97 -15.66 -3.11
C ILE A 138 8.35 -16.26 -4.37
N GLY A 139 7.34 -17.11 -4.19
CA GLY A 139 6.69 -17.82 -5.29
C GLY A 139 5.86 -16.92 -6.19
N GLU A 140 5.44 -17.47 -7.32
CA GLU A 140 4.62 -16.78 -8.32
C GLU A 140 3.30 -16.30 -7.71
N GLY A 141 2.91 -15.05 -8.00
CA GLY A 141 1.71 -14.41 -7.46
C GLY A 141 1.71 -14.20 -5.94
N ALA A 142 2.81 -14.53 -5.25
CA ALA A 142 2.86 -14.46 -3.79
C ALA A 142 2.91 -13.01 -3.30
N VAL A 143 2.26 -12.77 -2.17
CA VAL A 143 2.23 -11.46 -1.52
C VAL A 143 3.07 -11.49 -0.26
N VAL A 144 4.13 -10.69 -0.22
CA VAL A 144 4.90 -10.39 0.99
C VAL A 144 4.22 -9.20 1.68
N ALA A 145 3.74 -9.39 2.90
CA ALA A 145 3.09 -8.31 3.64
C ALA A 145 4.02 -7.11 3.86
N ALA A 146 3.46 -5.90 3.93
CA ALA A 146 4.21 -4.69 4.22
C ALA A 146 5.01 -4.82 5.53
N GLY A 147 6.25 -4.36 5.52
CA GLY A 147 7.17 -4.43 6.65
C GLY A 147 7.63 -5.85 7.02
N ALA A 148 7.22 -6.90 6.31
CA ALA A 148 7.61 -8.26 6.62
C ALA A 148 9.10 -8.50 6.39
N LEU A 149 9.68 -9.40 7.19
CA LEU A 149 11.04 -9.90 6.99
C LEU A 149 10.96 -11.35 6.50
N ARG A 150 11.54 -11.64 5.34
CA ARG A 150 11.66 -13.01 4.82
C ARG A 150 13.13 -13.39 4.68
N ALA A 151 13.56 -14.37 5.46
CA ALA A 151 14.86 -15.02 5.33
C ALA A 151 14.70 -16.47 4.86
N ARG A 152 15.77 -17.07 4.33
CA ARG A 152 15.79 -18.48 3.93
C ARG A 152 15.44 -19.39 5.12
N THR A 153 14.35 -20.16 5.00
CA THR A 153 14.01 -21.22 5.95
C THR A 153 14.92 -22.42 5.74
N GLY A 154 15.91 -22.57 6.62
CA GLY A 154 16.66 -23.81 6.80
C GLY A 154 16.36 -24.41 8.17
N LEU A 155 15.32 -25.23 8.29
CA LEU A 155 15.16 -26.11 9.44
C LEU A 155 14.70 -27.51 8.97
N ARG A 156 15.67 -28.39 8.74
CA ARG A 156 15.55 -29.77 9.22
C ARG A 156 15.69 -29.68 10.74
N THR A 157 14.71 -30.17 11.47
CA THR A 157 14.70 -30.19 12.93
C THR A 157 15.77 -31.15 13.45
N THR A 158 16.84 -30.64 14.07
CA THR A 158 17.62 -31.36 15.09
C THR A 158 18.17 -30.38 16.13
N ARG A 159 18.13 -30.81 17.39
CA ARG A 159 18.40 -30.10 18.67
C ARG A 159 19.76 -29.38 18.75
N PRO A 160 19.94 -28.47 19.74
CA PRO A 160 21.12 -27.61 19.85
C PRO A 160 22.23 -28.28 20.66
N GLU A 161 23.45 -28.32 20.11
CA GLU A 161 24.67 -28.41 20.92
C GLU A 161 25.59 -27.22 20.64
N THR A 162 26.01 -26.64 21.76
CA THR A 162 26.90 -25.51 21.98
C THR A 162 28.23 -25.61 21.22
N LEU A 163 28.66 -24.52 20.58
CA LEU A 163 30.08 -24.23 20.39
C LEU A 163 30.40 -22.75 20.66
N ARG A 164 31.49 -22.58 21.40
CA ARG A 164 32.00 -21.37 22.05
C ARG A 164 32.63 -20.38 21.07
N SER A 165 32.74 -19.15 21.57
CA SER A 165 33.38 -17.95 21.03
C SER A 165 34.77 -18.15 20.41
N THR A 166 35.02 -17.40 19.33
CA THR A 166 36.27 -16.64 19.14
C THR A 166 36.00 -15.40 18.30
N ARG A 167 36.46 -14.24 18.80
CA ARG A 167 36.33 -12.88 18.25
C ARG A 167 37.17 -12.68 16.98
N LEU A 168 36.77 -11.73 16.13
CA LEU A 168 37.64 -10.69 15.54
C LEU A 168 36.78 -9.53 14.99
N ASP A 169 37.30 -8.31 15.20
CA ASP A 169 36.62 -7.01 15.24
C ASP A 169 36.51 -6.24 13.90
N CYS A 170 35.69 -5.18 13.97
CA CYS A 170 35.75 -3.87 13.27
C CYS A 170 35.06 -3.69 11.90
N GLY A 171 34.00 -2.86 11.89
CA GLY A 171 33.37 -2.19 10.73
C GLY A 171 32.16 -1.34 11.16
N PRO A 172 31.86 -0.20 10.51
CA PRO A 172 31.42 1.06 11.14
C PRO A 172 29.99 1.06 11.70
N GLU A 173 29.80 1.81 12.79
CA GLU A 173 28.50 2.04 13.44
C GLU A 173 27.51 2.74 12.50
N VAL A 174 26.63 1.95 11.90
CA VAL A 174 25.28 2.41 11.57
C VAL A 174 24.57 2.60 12.90
N ALA A 175 24.09 3.81 13.20
CA ALA A 175 23.35 4.08 14.43
C ALA A 175 22.20 3.06 14.57
N SER A 176 22.40 2.07 15.44
CA SER A 176 21.46 0.98 15.64
C SER A 176 20.26 1.51 16.40
N MET A 177 19.06 1.33 15.84
CA MET A 177 17.83 1.33 16.64
C MET A 177 18.08 0.51 17.91
N PRO A 178 17.79 1.02 19.12
CA PRO A 178 18.01 0.27 20.34
C PRO A 178 17.33 -1.10 20.23
N ARG A 179 18.04 -2.20 20.50
CA ARG A 179 17.52 -3.60 20.47
C ARG A 179 16.17 -3.77 21.18
N ARG A 180 15.82 -2.87 22.09
CA ARG A 180 14.54 -2.82 22.81
C ARG A 180 13.39 -2.29 21.95
N GLU A 181 13.62 -1.31 21.10
CA GLU A 181 12.61 -0.72 20.20
C GLU A 181 12.28 -1.64 19.03
N GLU A 182 13.28 -2.33 18.46
CA GLU A 182 13.08 -3.37 17.45
C GLU A 182 12.21 -4.51 17.98
N LYS A 183 12.53 -5.03 19.19
CA LYS A 183 11.70 -6.06 19.86
C LYS A 183 10.30 -5.57 20.19
N LYS A 184 10.15 -4.28 20.51
CA LYS A 184 8.85 -3.64 20.77
C LYS A 184 8.00 -3.60 19.51
N ALA A 185 8.58 -3.16 18.39
CA ALA A 185 7.93 -3.12 17.08
C ALA A 185 7.55 -4.53 16.57
N GLU A 186 8.45 -5.50 16.71
CA GLU A 186 8.21 -6.90 16.34
C GLU A 186 7.06 -7.52 17.15
N SER A 187 7.03 -7.28 18.46
CA SER A 187 5.95 -7.75 19.33
C SER A 187 4.60 -7.12 18.95
N ARG A 188 4.60 -5.81 18.67
CA ARG A 188 3.40 -5.11 18.21
C ARG A 188 2.88 -5.68 16.88
N ARG A 189 3.77 -5.99 15.93
CA ARG A 189 3.41 -6.61 14.65
C ARG A 189 2.77 -7.98 14.83
N ARG A 190 3.39 -8.87 15.62
CA ARG A 190 2.82 -10.21 15.93
C ARG A 190 1.42 -10.13 16.54
N ILE A 191 1.18 -9.15 17.41
CA ILE A 191 -0.14 -8.91 17.99
C ILE A 191 -1.14 -8.51 16.90
N LEU A 192 -0.80 -7.58 16.01
CA LEU A 192 -1.70 -7.17 14.92
C LEU A 192 -2.02 -8.30 13.94
N ASP A 193 -1.03 -9.08 13.54
CA ASP A 193 -1.23 -10.22 12.63
C ASP A 193 -2.16 -11.28 13.24
N SER A 194 -1.98 -11.56 14.53
CA SER A 194 -2.81 -12.52 15.28
C SER A 194 -4.22 -11.98 15.50
N ALA A 195 -4.32 -10.68 15.85
CA ALA A 195 -5.59 -9.99 16.04
C ALA A 195 -6.41 -10.00 14.76
N ARG A 196 -5.78 -9.73 13.61
CA ARG A 196 -6.43 -9.80 12.29
C ARG A 196 -7.08 -11.16 12.07
N SER A 197 -6.35 -12.25 12.30
CA SER A 197 -6.90 -13.60 12.11
C SER A 197 -8.11 -13.87 13.02
N VAL A 198 -8.05 -13.47 14.29
CA VAL A 198 -9.16 -13.69 15.24
C VAL A 198 -10.36 -12.82 14.89
N PHE A 199 -10.14 -11.54 14.61
CA PHE A 199 -11.20 -10.61 14.26
C PHE A 199 -11.89 -10.93 12.94
N PHE A 200 -11.16 -11.43 11.94
CA PHE A 200 -11.75 -11.81 10.65
C PHE A 200 -12.56 -13.10 10.77
N ARG A 201 -12.21 -13.99 11.71
CA ARG A 201 -12.91 -15.26 11.91
C ARG A 201 -14.15 -15.09 12.76
N ASP A 202 -14.04 -14.35 13.87
CA ASP A 202 -15.07 -14.30 14.92
C ASP A 202 -15.85 -12.98 14.91
N GLY A 203 -15.45 -12.02 14.08
CA GLY A 203 -15.95 -10.66 14.12
C GLY A 203 -15.51 -9.89 15.37
N PHE A 204 -15.83 -8.59 15.41
CA PHE A 204 -15.44 -7.74 16.52
C PHE A 204 -16.04 -8.23 17.85
N MET A 205 -17.33 -8.55 17.90
CA MET A 205 -18.00 -8.86 19.17
C MET A 205 -17.50 -10.15 19.82
N ALA A 206 -17.38 -11.24 19.05
CA ALA A 206 -17.02 -12.55 19.62
C ALA A 206 -15.51 -12.80 19.73
N ALA A 207 -14.66 -12.00 19.09
CA ALA A 207 -13.21 -12.17 19.15
C ALA A 207 -12.64 -12.18 20.57
N ASN A 208 -11.82 -13.19 20.89
CA ASN A 208 -11.20 -13.34 22.20
C ASN A 208 -9.76 -12.76 22.21
N LEU A 209 -9.51 -11.73 23.03
CA LEU A 209 -8.18 -11.13 23.15
C LEU A 209 -7.14 -12.05 23.78
N ASP A 210 -7.56 -13.04 24.57
CA ASP A 210 -6.65 -14.03 25.14
C ASP A 210 -6.09 -14.94 24.05
N GLU A 211 -6.95 -15.37 23.10
CA GLU A 211 -6.51 -16.11 21.92
C GLU A 211 -5.54 -15.27 21.06
N VAL A 212 -5.76 -13.96 20.95
CA VAL A 212 -4.84 -13.07 20.23
C VAL A 212 -3.47 -13.05 20.90
N ALA A 213 -3.43 -12.93 22.24
CA ALA A 213 -2.17 -12.93 22.99
C ALA A 213 -1.42 -14.26 22.83
N ASP A 214 -2.14 -15.38 22.93
CA ASP A 214 -1.60 -16.73 22.79
C ASP A 214 -1.03 -16.96 21.38
N LYS A 215 -1.80 -16.63 20.33
CA LYS A 215 -1.34 -16.73 18.93
C LYS A 215 -0.13 -15.85 18.65
N ALA A 216 -0.10 -14.65 19.22
CA ALA A 216 1.03 -13.75 19.07
C ALA A 216 2.27 -14.20 19.84
N GLY A 217 2.15 -15.18 20.74
CA GLY A 217 3.23 -15.62 21.63
C GLY A 217 3.65 -14.49 22.58
N VAL A 218 2.69 -13.75 23.13
CA VAL A 218 2.91 -12.67 24.10
C VAL A 218 2.06 -12.91 25.34
N ALA A 219 2.53 -12.47 26.51
CA ALA A 219 1.70 -12.50 27.71
C ALA A 219 0.51 -11.55 27.57
N LYS A 220 -0.65 -11.89 28.15
CA LYS A 220 -1.86 -11.05 28.16
C LYS A 220 -1.57 -9.59 28.56
N GLY A 221 -0.85 -9.37 29.65
CA GLY A 221 -0.45 -8.02 30.09
C GLY A 221 0.45 -7.26 29.10
N THR A 222 1.15 -7.95 28.20
CA THR A 222 1.92 -7.32 27.12
C THR A 222 1.00 -6.78 26.04
N LEU A 223 -0.08 -7.48 25.68
CA LEU A 223 -1.08 -7.01 24.72
C LEU A 223 -1.74 -5.72 25.22
N TYR A 224 -2.18 -5.69 26.48
CA TYR A 224 -2.80 -4.50 27.09
C TYR A 224 -1.87 -3.30 27.26
N ARG A 225 -0.55 -3.52 27.16
CA ARG A 225 0.44 -2.42 27.15
C ARG A 225 0.57 -1.75 25.77
N TYR A 226 0.19 -2.44 24.70
CA TYR A 226 0.21 -1.90 23.34
C TYR A 226 -1.13 -1.33 22.91
N PHE A 227 -2.22 -1.90 23.42
CA PHE A 227 -3.59 -1.54 23.06
C PHE A 227 -4.42 -1.54 24.34
N GLU A 228 -4.96 -0.37 24.67
CA GLU A 228 -5.76 -0.13 25.88
C GLU A 228 -7.11 -0.86 25.82
N SER A 229 -7.64 -1.05 24.62
CA SER A 229 -8.94 -1.69 24.40
C SER A 229 -8.97 -2.62 23.20
N LYS A 230 -9.97 -3.52 23.19
CA LYS A 230 -10.31 -4.37 22.04
C LYS A 230 -10.60 -3.53 20.79
N ALA A 231 -11.25 -2.38 20.98
CA ALA A 231 -11.57 -1.43 19.92
C ALA A 231 -10.32 -0.78 19.32
N GLU A 232 -9.38 -0.34 20.15
CA GLU A 232 -8.11 0.21 19.68
C GLU A 232 -7.30 -0.82 18.89
N LEU A 233 -7.23 -2.07 19.39
CA LEU A 233 -6.58 -3.16 18.66
C LEU A 233 -7.28 -3.45 17.32
N TYR A 234 -8.61 -3.45 17.30
CA TYR A 234 -9.39 -3.63 16.08
C TYR A 234 -9.07 -2.53 15.06
N VAL A 235 -9.06 -1.26 15.48
CA VAL A 235 -8.75 -0.15 14.57
C VAL A 235 -7.32 -0.20 14.07
N ALA A 236 -6.37 -0.59 14.92
CA ALA A 236 -5.00 -0.78 14.48
C ALA A 236 -4.87 -1.89 13.43
N VAL A 237 -5.70 -2.94 13.49
CA VAL A 237 -5.82 -3.96 12.44
C VAL A 237 -6.43 -3.37 11.17
N LEU A 238 -7.49 -2.57 11.28
CA LEU A 238 -8.12 -1.91 10.13
C LEU A 238 -7.16 -0.94 9.43
N ALA A 239 -6.44 -0.11 10.18
CA ALA A 239 -5.50 0.85 9.62
C ALA A 239 -4.37 0.13 8.85
N HIS A 240 -3.90 -1.00 9.37
CA HIS A 240 -2.92 -1.83 8.67
C HIS A 240 -3.48 -2.44 7.38
N ASN A 241 -4.74 -2.89 7.39
CA ASN A 241 -5.41 -3.47 6.22
C ASN A 241 -5.89 -2.42 5.21
N GLY A 242 -6.25 -1.22 5.67
CA GLY A 242 -6.73 -0.10 4.86
C GLY A 242 -5.71 0.34 3.83
N ALA A 243 -4.41 0.37 4.20
CA ALA A 243 -3.34 0.65 3.24
C ALA A 243 -3.26 -0.40 2.11
N ILE A 244 -3.52 -1.67 2.42
CA ILE A 244 -3.55 -2.75 1.42
C ILE A 244 -4.78 -2.60 0.51
N PHE A 245 -5.93 -2.25 1.11
CA PHE A 245 -7.17 -2.02 0.38
C PHE A 245 -7.06 -0.81 -0.55
N GLU A 246 -6.50 0.30 -0.07
CA GLU A 246 -6.20 1.50 -0.87
C GLU A 246 -5.32 1.14 -2.06
N GLN A 247 -4.25 0.38 -1.85
CA GLN A 247 -3.35 -0.04 -2.93
C GLN A 247 -4.09 -0.87 -4.00
N LYS A 248 -4.96 -1.79 -3.58
CA LYS A 248 -5.75 -2.60 -4.52
C LYS A 248 -6.78 -1.76 -5.27
N MET A 249 -7.44 -0.81 -4.60
CA MET A 249 -8.31 0.17 -5.25
C MET A 249 -7.54 1.03 -6.26
N ARG A 250 -6.31 1.45 -5.94
CA ARG A 250 -5.48 2.18 -6.90
C ARG A 250 -5.02 1.30 -8.06
N ALA A 251 -4.83 0.01 -7.84
CA ALA A 251 -4.47 -0.93 -8.91
C ALA A 251 -5.61 -1.17 -9.92
N THR A 252 -6.88 -0.92 -9.57
CA THR A 252 -7.99 -0.96 -10.53
C THR A 252 -8.01 0.25 -11.48
N LEU A 253 -7.19 1.27 -11.21
CA LEU A 253 -7.02 2.46 -12.06
C LEU A 253 -6.12 2.12 -13.25
N SER A 254 -6.67 1.48 -14.29
CA SER A 254 -5.95 1.23 -15.53
C SER A 254 -6.03 2.45 -16.47
N SER A 255 -4.89 2.93 -16.97
CA SER A 255 -4.83 4.03 -17.94
C SER A 255 -5.48 3.74 -19.30
N ASN A 256 -5.80 2.46 -19.57
CA ASN A 256 -6.35 2.02 -20.86
C ASN A 256 -7.88 1.86 -20.85
N LEU A 257 -8.52 2.02 -19.70
CA LEU A 257 -9.97 1.96 -19.57
C LEU A 257 -10.57 3.37 -19.61
N SER A 258 -11.80 3.48 -20.11
CA SER A 258 -12.59 4.71 -19.98
C SER A 258 -12.86 5.02 -18.50
N ALA A 259 -13.07 6.28 -18.16
CA ALA A 259 -13.40 6.69 -16.79
C ALA A 259 -14.63 5.96 -16.25
N VAL A 260 -15.65 5.74 -17.11
CA VAL A 260 -16.84 4.92 -16.79
C VAL A 260 -16.44 3.52 -16.32
N GLU A 261 -15.59 2.83 -17.09
CA GLU A 261 -15.17 1.46 -16.78
C GLU A 261 -14.22 1.39 -15.57
N GLN A 262 -13.40 2.43 -15.35
CA GLN A 262 -12.58 2.52 -14.15
C GLN A 262 -13.45 2.67 -12.90
N VAL A 263 -14.48 3.53 -12.92
CA VAL A 263 -15.43 3.64 -11.80
C VAL A 263 -16.16 2.31 -11.60
N ARG A 264 -16.62 1.66 -12.68
CA ARG A 264 -17.31 0.36 -12.62
C ARG A 264 -16.45 -0.71 -11.95
N THR A 265 -15.21 -0.86 -12.41
CA THR A 265 -14.26 -1.85 -11.91
C THR A 265 -13.91 -1.60 -10.44
N THR A 266 -13.67 -0.33 -10.08
CA THR A 266 -13.34 0.08 -8.71
C THR A 266 -14.51 -0.15 -7.75
N ALA A 267 -15.72 0.21 -8.16
CA ALA A 267 -16.94 0.00 -7.37
C ALA A 267 -17.21 -1.50 -7.14
N ARG A 268 -17.07 -2.34 -8.17
CA ARG A 268 -17.20 -3.79 -8.05
C ARG A 268 -16.12 -4.41 -7.17
N PHE A 269 -14.89 -3.93 -7.25
CA PHE A 269 -13.82 -4.36 -6.35
C PHE A 269 -14.18 -4.06 -4.89
N TYR A 270 -14.62 -2.84 -4.59
CA TYR A 270 -15.07 -2.46 -3.25
C TYR A 270 -16.18 -3.39 -2.76
N PHE A 271 -17.21 -3.59 -3.57
CA PHE A 271 -18.37 -4.37 -3.20
C PHE A 271 -18.06 -5.88 -3.04
N ALA A 272 -17.27 -6.46 -3.93
CA ALA A 272 -16.80 -7.85 -3.79
C ALA A 272 -15.95 -8.03 -2.52
N HIS A 273 -15.02 -7.10 -2.26
CA HIS A 273 -14.20 -7.14 -1.05
C HIS A 273 -15.06 -7.03 0.21
N TYR A 274 -16.13 -6.24 0.17
CA TYR A 274 -17.11 -6.16 1.24
C TYR A 274 -17.84 -7.49 1.46
N VAL A 275 -18.40 -8.09 0.41
CA VAL A 275 -19.18 -9.34 0.50
C VAL A 275 -18.33 -10.47 1.08
N GLU A 276 -17.05 -10.54 0.70
CA GLU A 276 -16.08 -11.51 1.21
C GLU A 276 -15.68 -11.26 2.67
N ASN A 277 -15.77 -10.01 3.16
CA ASN A 277 -15.21 -9.59 4.45
C ASN A 277 -16.19 -8.78 5.29
N ARG A 278 -17.47 -9.17 5.37
CA ARG A 278 -18.55 -8.37 5.99
C ARG A 278 -18.23 -7.84 7.39
N ASP A 279 -17.61 -8.67 8.23
CA ASP A 279 -17.26 -8.31 9.60
C ASP A 279 -16.17 -7.23 9.68
N TYR A 280 -15.23 -7.22 8.73
CA TYR A 280 -14.18 -6.19 8.63
C TYR A 280 -14.78 -4.79 8.52
N PHE A 281 -15.87 -4.65 7.76
CA PHE A 281 -16.49 -3.37 7.47
C PHE A 281 -17.48 -2.87 8.53
N GLN A 282 -17.84 -3.69 9.52
CA GLN A 282 -18.79 -3.30 10.58
C GLN A 282 -18.40 -2.04 11.35
N ILE A 283 -17.10 -1.77 11.47
CA ILE A 283 -16.57 -0.58 12.11
C ILE A 283 -16.87 0.73 11.38
N PHE A 284 -16.95 0.72 10.04
CA PHE A 284 -17.30 1.92 9.29
C PHE A 284 -18.72 2.36 9.65
N TRP A 285 -19.61 1.39 9.92
CA TRP A 285 -20.95 1.68 10.42
C TRP A 285 -20.96 2.10 11.88
N ALA A 286 -20.02 1.61 12.69
CA ALA A 286 -19.96 1.98 14.09
C ALA A 286 -19.55 3.44 14.33
N ILE A 287 -18.83 4.06 13.39
CA ILE A 287 -18.56 5.51 13.40
C ILE A 287 -19.87 6.29 13.34
N GLU A 288 -20.77 5.86 12.46
CA GLU A 288 -22.08 6.48 12.25
C GLU A 288 -23.13 6.01 13.27
N ASN A 289 -22.85 4.93 14.00
CA ASN A 289 -23.77 4.29 14.92
C ASN A 289 -23.06 3.80 16.19
N GLN A 290 -22.81 4.74 17.11
CA GLN A 290 -22.12 4.52 18.40
C GLN A 290 -22.68 3.35 19.24
N SER A 291 -23.93 2.94 19.00
CA SER A 291 -24.58 1.84 19.71
C SER A 291 -23.95 0.46 19.47
N VAL A 292 -23.13 0.30 18.41
CA VAL A 292 -22.56 -1.00 17.99
C VAL A 292 -21.23 -1.32 18.67
N ILE A 293 -20.39 -0.32 18.95
CA ILE A 293 -19.02 -0.52 19.46
C ILE A 293 -18.76 0.22 20.80
N GLY A 294 -19.65 1.11 21.23
CA GLY A 294 -19.45 1.98 22.39
C GLY A 294 -18.66 3.25 22.05
N GLU A 295 -18.27 4.03 23.06
CA GLU A 295 -17.44 5.23 22.86
C GLU A 295 -16.02 4.83 22.42
N LEU A 296 -15.73 5.04 21.14
CA LEU A 296 -14.38 4.96 20.61
C LEU A 296 -13.60 6.22 20.98
N PRO A 297 -12.28 6.13 21.28
CA PRO A 297 -11.45 7.32 21.44
C PRO A 297 -11.53 8.21 20.20
N SER A 298 -11.54 9.54 20.38
CA SER A 298 -11.61 10.49 19.25
C SER A 298 -10.47 10.28 18.25
N THR A 299 -9.27 9.97 18.74
CA THR A 299 -8.09 9.66 17.92
C THR A 299 -8.30 8.45 17.01
N VAL A 300 -9.10 7.50 17.44
CA VAL A 300 -9.46 6.28 16.70
C VAL A 300 -10.49 6.61 15.63
N LEU A 301 -11.51 7.40 15.97
CA LEU A 301 -12.50 7.90 15.00
C LEU A 301 -11.82 8.70 13.89
N ASP A 302 -10.88 9.58 14.24
CA ASP A 302 -10.12 10.35 13.26
C ASP A 302 -9.28 9.47 12.32
N GLN A 303 -8.74 8.36 12.83
CA GLN A 303 -7.97 7.43 11.99
C GLN A 303 -8.85 6.70 10.98
N VAL A 304 -10.02 6.21 11.41
CA VAL A 304 -10.94 5.52 10.50
C VAL A 304 -11.56 6.50 9.51
N ALA A 305 -11.89 7.73 9.94
CA ALA A 305 -12.35 8.79 9.06
C ALA A 305 -11.32 9.13 7.96
N ARG A 306 -10.02 9.22 8.31
CA ARG A 306 -8.95 9.43 7.33
C ARG A 306 -8.83 8.29 6.31
N LEU A 307 -8.93 7.03 6.75
CA LEU A 307 -8.89 5.88 5.84
C LEU A 307 -10.06 5.90 4.86
N TRP A 308 -11.23 6.30 5.35
CA TRP A 308 -12.43 6.46 4.53
C TRP A 308 -12.28 7.61 3.53
N GLU A 309 -11.80 8.77 3.98
CA GLU A 309 -11.52 9.94 3.14
C GLU A 309 -10.56 9.59 2.00
N GLN A 310 -9.51 8.80 2.27
CA GLN A 310 -8.58 8.31 1.25
C GLN A 310 -9.26 7.43 0.19
N CYS A 311 -10.22 6.58 0.58
CA CYS A 311 -10.96 5.75 -0.37
C CYS A 311 -11.90 6.60 -1.25
N ILE A 312 -12.57 7.60 -0.67
CA ILE A 312 -13.40 8.54 -1.42
C ILE A 312 -12.56 9.35 -2.39
N GLN A 313 -11.39 9.83 -1.96
CA GLN A 313 -10.47 10.60 -2.78
C GLN A 313 -10.09 9.86 -4.07
N ILE A 314 -9.85 8.54 -4.01
CA ILE A 314 -9.56 7.72 -5.20
C ILE A 314 -10.71 7.77 -6.22
N VAL A 315 -11.95 7.64 -5.75
CA VAL A 315 -13.14 7.66 -6.61
C VAL A 315 -13.42 9.07 -7.13
N ALA A 316 -13.19 10.10 -6.31
CA ALA A 316 -13.32 11.49 -6.71
C ALA A 316 -12.31 11.83 -7.82
N GLU A 317 -11.05 11.38 -7.71
CA GLU A 317 -10.03 11.52 -8.76
C GLU A 317 -10.46 10.86 -10.08
N LEU A 318 -11.12 9.69 -10.02
CA LEU A 318 -11.67 9.03 -11.21
C LEU A 318 -12.76 9.85 -11.89
N ILE A 319 -13.70 10.37 -11.10
CA ILE A 319 -14.80 11.20 -11.61
C ILE A 319 -14.25 12.48 -12.21
N GLU A 320 -13.32 13.15 -11.52
CA GLU A 320 -12.69 14.38 -11.99
C GLU A 320 -11.96 14.16 -13.33
N ASN A 321 -11.27 13.03 -13.47
CA ASN A 321 -10.61 12.66 -14.73
C ASN A 321 -11.62 12.39 -15.85
N GLY A 322 -12.74 11.72 -15.58
CA GLY A 322 -13.79 11.50 -16.56
C GLY A 322 -14.48 12.79 -17.00
N VAL A 323 -14.64 13.77 -16.10
CA VAL A 323 -15.12 15.13 -16.45
C VAL A 323 -14.11 15.82 -17.37
N LYS A 324 -12.81 15.77 -17.05
CA LYS A 324 -11.74 16.35 -17.89
C LYS A 324 -11.67 15.72 -19.28
N GLN A 325 -11.97 14.43 -19.39
CA GLN A 325 -11.98 13.67 -20.65
C GLN A 325 -13.29 13.86 -21.42
N GLY A 326 -14.30 14.51 -20.84
CA GLY A 326 -15.61 14.72 -21.45
C GLY A 326 -16.51 13.47 -21.43
N GLU A 327 -16.13 12.42 -20.70
CA GLU A 327 -16.92 11.20 -20.52
C GLU A 327 -18.05 11.38 -19.48
N PHE A 328 -17.82 12.27 -18.51
CA PHE A 328 -18.81 12.65 -17.51
C PHE A 328 -19.20 14.13 -17.66
N ARG A 329 -20.45 14.43 -17.31
CA ARG A 329 -20.95 15.81 -17.24
C ARG A 329 -20.28 16.56 -16.09
N ASP A 330 -20.26 17.88 -16.17
CA ASP A 330 -19.76 18.72 -15.08
C ASP A 330 -20.51 18.43 -13.77
N CYS A 331 -19.75 18.13 -12.71
CA CYS A 331 -20.26 17.74 -11.40
C CYS A 331 -19.20 17.91 -10.30
N ASP A 332 -19.65 18.04 -9.06
CA ASP A 332 -18.78 17.90 -7.90
C ASP A 332 -18.34 16.44 -7.75
N SER A 333 -17.06 16.18 -8.03
CA SER A 333 -16.50 14.82 -8.03
C SER A 333 -16.50 14.19 -6.63
N TRP A 334 -16.38 15.01 -5.59
CA TRP A 334 -16.42 14.54 -4.20
C TRP A 334 -17.83 14.12 -3.80
N GLU A 335 -18.83 14.93 -4.16
CA GLU A 335 -20.24 14.62 -3.90
C GLU A 335 -20.66 13.32 -4.60
N VAL A 336 -20.26 13.15 -5.87
CA VAL A 336 -20.57 11.94 -6.64
C VAL A 336 -19.85 10.71 -6.07
N ALA A 337 -18.59 10.83 -5.67
CA ALA A 337 -17.86 9.75 -5.01
C ALA A 337 -18.54 9.33 -3.68
N HIS A 338 -18.99 10.31 -2.91
CA HIS A 338 -19.73 10.08 -1.67
C HIS A 338 -21.11 9.43 -1.92
N LEU A 339 -21.80 9.79 -3.00
CA LEU A 339 -23.07 9.16 -3.41
C LEU A 339 -22.88 7.68 -3.77
N LEU A 340 -21.87 7.36 -4.58
CA LEU A 340 -21.52 5.97 -4.93
C LEU A 340 -21.27 5.14 -3.66
N TRP A 341 -20.51 5.68 -2.72
CA TRP A 341 -20.24 5.04 -1.44
C TRP A 341 -21.52 4.86 -0.59
N THR A 342 -22.34 5.90 -0.48
CA THR A 342 -23.57 5.88 0.32
C THR A 342 -24.55 4.83 -0.19
N VAL A 343 -24.72 4.74 -1.51
CA VAL A 343 -25.60 3.75 -2.14
C VAL A 343 -25.07 2.33 -1.93
N ALA A 344 -23.77 2.11 -2.12
CA ALA A 344 -23.13 0.83 -1.84
C ALA A 344 -23.40 0.37 -0.40
N ASN A 345 -23.11 1.25 0.57
CA ASN A 345 -23.28 0.95 1.99
C ASN A 345 -24.74 0.78 2.40
N GLY A 346 -25.64 1.61 1.89
CA GLY A 346 -27.08 1.49 2.17
C GLY A 346 -27.65 0.16 1.68
N LEU A 347 -27.24 -0.29 0.48
CA LEU A 347 -27.59 -1.63 -0.01
C LEU A 347 -27.02 -2.69 0.92
N ILE A 348 -25.74 -2.63 1.22
CA ILE A 348 -25.07 -3.58 2.11
C ILE A 348 -25.78 -3.68 3.50
N GLN A 349 -26.06 -2.55 4.15
CA GLN A 349 -26.65 -2.48 5.49
C GLN A 349 -28.07 -3.07 5.53
N THR A 350 -28.84 -2.82 4.47
CA THR A 350 -30.24 -3.23 4.42
C THR A 350 -30.42 -4.69 3.97
N GLU A 351 -29.34 -5.41 3.65
CA GLU A 351 -29.38 -6.80 3.15
C GLU A 351 -30.29 -7.72 3.98
N HIS A 352 -30.18 -7.64 5.30
CA HIS A 352 -30.94 -8.51 6.23
C HIS A 352 -32.23 -7.90 6.76
N SER A 353 -32.54 -6.65 6.37
CA SER A 353 -33.72 -5.94 6.85
C SER A 353 -35.02 -6.62 6.39
N GLU A 354 -36.06 -6.57 7.22
CA GLU A 354 -37.39 -7.08 6.84
C GLU A 354 -37.94 -6.40 5.58
N THR A 355 -37.66 -5.10 5.42
CA THR A 355 -38.01 -4.33 4.23
C THR A 355 -37.40 -4.93 2.97
N ARG A 356 -36.12 -5.32 3.01
CA ARG A 356 -35.47 -5.96 1.86
C ARG A 356 -35.93 -7.39 1.62
N ARG A 357 -36.34 -8.13 2.67
CA ARG A 357 -36.98 -9.44 2.50
C ARG A 357 -38.26 -9.36 1.67
N ARG A 358 -38.92 -8.19 1.60
CA ARG A 358 -40.07 -7.93 0.70
C ARG A 358 -39.64 -7.57 -0.74
N LEU A 359 -38.41 -7.12 -0.94
CA LEU A 359 -37.79 -6.77 -2.23
C LEU A 359 -37.10 -7.97 -2.92
N ARG A 360 -37.34 -9.21 -2.44
CA ARG A 360 -36.67 -10.49 -2.76
C ARG A 360 -36.57 -10.93 -4.25
N ARG A 361 -36.89 -10.08 -5.22
CA ARG A 361 -36.74 -10.37 -6.64
C ARG A 361 -35.31 -10.23 -7.16
N THR A 362 -34.42 -9.54 -6.45
CA THR A 362 -33.08 -9.18 -6.93
C THR A 362 -32.01 -9.52 -5.89
N SER A 363 -30.88 -10.11 -6.30
CA SER A 363 -29.73 -10.40 -5.41
C SER A 363 -29.06 -9.09 -4.94
N LEU A 364 -28.24 -9.15 -3.89
CA LEU A 364 -27.46 -7.98 -3.44
C LEU A 364 -26.51 -7.49 -4.53
N ASP A 365 -25.83 -8.42 -5.23
CA ASP A 365 -24.92 -8.10 -6.33
C ASP A 365 -25.65 -7.39 -7.47
N GLN A 366 -26.82 -7.91 -7.88
CA GLN A 366 -27.60 -7.32 -8.96
C GLN A 366 -28.15 -5.94 -8.57
N ALA A 367 -28.61 -5.77 -7.32
CA ALA A 367 -29.06 -4.47 -6.84
C ALA A 367 -27.92 -3.44 -6.78
N PHE A 368 -26.70 -3.89 -6.49
CA PHE A 368 -25.51 -3.03 -6.53
C PHE A 368 -25.16 -2.62 -7.96
N ASP A 369 -25.11 -3.56 -8.89
CA ASP A 369 -24.88 -3.28 -10.31
C ASP A 369 -25.96 -2.34 -10.88
N ASP A 370 -27.24 -2.59 -10.61
CA ASP A 370 -28.33 -1.72 -11.07
C ASP A 370 -28.20 -0.29 -10.55
N ALA A 371 -27.83 -0.13 -9.27
CA ALA A 371 -27.64 1.18 -8.66
C ALA A 371 -26.41 1.92 -9.20
N LEU A 372 -25.33 1.17 -9.48
CA LEU A 372 -24.13 1.69 -10.13
C LEU A 372 -24.44 2.19 -11.55
N GLU A 373 -25.18 1.42 -12.35
CA GLU A 373 -25.58 1.83 -13.70
C GLU A 373 -26.51 3.06 -13.68
N LEU A 374 -27.41 3.17 -12.70
CA LEU A 374 -28.25 4.37 -12.53
C LEU A 374 -27.40 5.63 -12.29
N ILE A 375 -26.37 5.53 -11.46
CA ILE A 375 -25.48 6.66 -11.16
C ILE A 375 -24.61 6.97 -12.40
N LEU A 376 -23.97 5.97 -13.00
CA LEU A 376 -23.11 6.16 -14.18
C LEU A 376 -23.91 6.68 -15.38
N GLY A 377 -25.12 6.18 -15.62
CA GLY A 377 -26.02 6.67 -16.65
C GLY A 377 -26.44 8.13 -16.43
N GLY A 378 -26.59 8.55 -15.17
CA GLY A 378 -26.85 9.94 -14.81
C GLY A 378 -25.63 10.87 -14.93
N LEU A 379 -24.41 10.33 -15.01
CA LEU A 379 -23.16 11.09 -15.18
C LEU A 379 -22.71 11.16 -16.64
N SER A 380 -23.03 10.15 -17.44
CA SER A 380 -22.55 10.02 -18.82
C SER A 380 -23.09 11.13 -19.72
N THR A 381 -22.25 11.67 -20.60
CA THR A 381 -22.56 12.77 -21.54
C THR A 381 -23.18 12.33 -22.88
N HIS A 382 -23.60 11.05 -22.96
CA HIS A 382 -24.10 10.26 -24.11
C HIS A 382 -23.05 9.38 -24.79
#